data_AF-K1UH61-F1
#
_entry.id   AF-K1UH61-F1
#
_cell.length_a   1.000
_cell.length_b   1.000
_cell.length_c   1.000
_cell.angle_alpha   90.00
_cell.angle_beta   90.00
_cell.angle_gamma   90.00
#
_symmetry.space_group_name_H-M   'P 1'
#
loop_
_entity.id
_entity.type
_entity.pdbx_description
1 polymer ?
#
loop_
_entity_poly.entity_id
_entity_poly.type
_entity_poly.pdbx_seq_one_letter_code
_entity_poly.pdbx_strand_id
1 'polypeptide(L)'
;KVSVLSHLILLRLKTIIHIIDTAIKDVESANKQLVSNMSQVSDIVDTMTECITNSRDISSRIVSKYDESATNINTMENTIQALMCELGVGGFMGIEDIKTGMKASAILKGTHGENVEYHGTIKTHNDNSITLELEKALPAVNSAIECDMLVTVENVIYHWENAKIAADKKASATTGIVTITTRPQILNRRKYPRIDISSTF
;
A
#
# COMPACT_ATOMS: atom_id res chain seq x y z
N LYS A 1 1.39 -8.46 -103.34
CA LYS A 1 1.73 -9.32 -102.17
C LYS A 1 2.81 -8.68 -101.27
N VAL A 2 3.94 -8.21 -101.81
CA VAL A 2 5.03 -7.57 -101.02
C VAL A 2 4.60 -6.27 -100.30
N SER A 3 3.81 -5.40 -100.95
CA SER A 3 3.30 -4.16 -100.34
C SER A 3 2.36 -4.40 -99.14
N VAL A 4 1.46 -5.38 -99.23
CA VAL A 4 0.53 -5.74 -98.14
C VAL A 4 1.29 -6.33 -96.95
N LEU A 5 2.30 -7.15 -97.18
CA LEU A 5 3.13 -7.72 -96.12
C LEU A 5 3.95 -6.64 -95.39
N SER A 6 4.53 -5.69 -96.13
CA SER A 6 5.27 -4.56 -95.56
C SER A 6 4.35 -3.66 -94.70
N HIS A 7 3.14 -3.37 -95.17
CA HIS A 7 2.15 -2.60 -94.40
C HIS A 7 1.73 -3.32 -93.12
N LEU A 8 1.51 -4.64 -93.17
CA LEU A 8 1.15 -5.43 -92.00
C LEU A 8 2.27 -5.45 -90.94
N ILE A 9 3.53 -5.56 -91.37
CA ILE A 9 4.70 -5.52 -90.47
C ILE A 9 4.80 -4.15 -89.79
N LEU A 10 4.62 -3.06 -90.55
CA LEU A 10 4.70 -1.70 -90.01
C LEU A 10 3.58 -1.43 -88.99
N LEU A 11 2.37 -1.94 -89.25
CA LEU A 11 1.26 -1.86 -88.31
C LEU A 11 1.56 -2.63 -87.01
N ARG A 12 2.12 -3.84 -87.10
CA ARG A 12 2.52 -4.66 -85.95
C ARG A 12 3.60 -3.98 -85.12
N LEU A 13 4.64 -3.43 -85.75
CA LEU A 13 5.69 -2.68 -85.07
C LEU A 13 5.12 -1.47 -84.32
N LYS A 14 4.22 -0.72 -84.96
CA LYS A 14 3.56 0.43 -84.33
C LYS A 14 2.75 0.02 -83.08
N THR A 15 2.03 -1.11 -83.15
CA THR A 15 1.29 -1.63 -82.00
C THR A 15 2.23 -2.06 -80.88
N ILE A 16 3.32 -2.77 -81.19
CA ILE A 16 4.28 -3.23 -80.18
C ILE A 16 4.95 -2.04 -79.47
N ILE A 17 5.37 -1.02 -80.23
CA ILE A 17 5.96 0.20 -79.66
C ILE A 17 4.96 0.90 -78.72
N HIS A 18 3.69 0.98 -79.11
CA HIS A 18 2.67 1.58 -78.26
C HIS A 18 2.44 0.79 -76.96
N ILE A 19 2.40 -0.54 -77.03
CA ILE A 19 2.27 -1.40 -75.85
C ILE A 19 3.46 -1.22 -74.90
N ILE A 20 4.68 -1.15 -75.45
CA ILE A 20 5.90 -0.94 -74.67
C ILE A 20 5.88 0.45 -74.00
N ASP A 21 5.51 1.50 -74.72
CA ASP A 21 5.42 2.86 -74.16
C ASP A 21 4.42 2.93 -73.00
N THR A 22 3.26 2.28 -73.14
CA THR A 22 2.27 2.18 -72.05
C THR A 22 2.84 1.43 -70.84
N ALA A 23 3.47 0.26 -71.06
CA ALA A 23 4.07 -0.51 -69.97
C ALA A 23 5.19 0.25 -69.25
N ILE A 24 6.02 1.00 -69.98
CA ILE A 24 7.07 1.84 -69.39
C ILE A 24 6.46 2.95 -68.54
N LYS A 25 5.40 3.61 -69.02
CA LYS A 25 4.70 4.65 -68.26
C LYS A 25 4.07 4.11 -66.98
N ASP A 26 3.50 2.91 -67.03
CA ASP A 26 2.93 2.25 -65.85
C ASP A 26 4.01 1.93 -64.81
N VAL A 27 5.17 1.43 -65.26
CA VAL A 27 6.33 1.18 -64.39
C VAL A 27 6.87 2.49 -63.80
N GLU A 28 6.96 3.56 -64.60
CA GLU A 28 7.40 4.87 -64.12
C GLU A 28 6.44 5.42 -63.05
N SER A 29 5.14 5.28 -63.27
CA SER A 29 4.09 5.68 -62.30
C SER A 29 4.22 4.88 -61.00
N ALA A 30 4.36 3.56 -61.09
CA ALA A 30 4.56 2.69 -59.92
C ALA A 30 5.85 3.05 -59.15
N ASN A 31 6.94 3.36 -59.85
CA ASN A 31 8.18 3.79 -59.23
C ASN A 31 8.04 5.15 -58.51
N LYS A 32 7.31 6.11 -59.09
CA LYS A 32 7.01 7.39 -58.42
C LYS A 32 6.22 7.17 -57.13
N GLN A 33 5.24 6.25 -57.15
CA GLN A 33 4.49 5.89 -55.95
C GLN A 33 5.38 5.21 -54.89
N LEU A 34 6.29 4.31 -55.30
CA LEU A 34 7.23 3.68 -54.37
C LEU A 34 8.14 4.72 -53.69
N VAL A 35 8.67 5.69 -54.43
CA VAL A 35 9.47 6.78 -53.86
C VAL A 35 8.64 7.58 -52.85
N SER A 36 7.40 7.94 -53.19
CA SER A 36 6.49 8.62 -52.26
C SER A 36 6.23 7.80 -51.00
N ASN A 37 5.97 6.50 -51.14
CA ASN A 37 5.71 5.61 -50.01
C ASN A 37 6.93 5.50 -49.09
N MET A 38 8.14 5.39 -49.65
CA MET A 38 9.37 5.36 -48.86
C MET A 38 9.62 6.66 -48.11
N SER A 39 9.28 7.81 -48.70
CA SER A 39 9.33 9.10 -47.99
C SER A 39 8.40 9.11 -46.77
N GLN A 40 7.15 8.68 -46.95
CA GLN A 40 6.18 8.61 -45.84
C GLN A 40 6.61 7.64 -44.75
N VAL A 41 7.17 6.48 -45.13
CA VAL A 41 7.73 5.52 -44.16
C VAL A 41 8.88 6.14 -43.38
N SER A 42 9.75 6.93 -44.01
CA SER A 42 10.82 7.66 -43.33
C SER A 42 10.26 8.61 -42.26
N ASP A 43 9.27 9.43 -42.62
CA ASP A 43 8.66 10.40 -41.71
C ASP A 43 8.00 9.70 -40.49
N ILE A 44 7.37 8.54 -40.72
CA ILE A 44 6.79 7.71 -39.65
C ILE A 44 7.88 7.18 -38.73
N VAL A 45 8.99 6.68 -39.27
CA VAL A 45 10.11 6.17 -38.47
C VAL A 45 10.76 7.28 -37.64
N ASP A 46 10.88 8.48 -38.19
CA ASP A 46 11.38 9.65 -37.45
C ASP A 46 10.45 9.99 -36.27
N THR A 47 9.14 10.04 -36.52
CA THR A 47 8.13 10.28 -35.48
C THR A 47 8.16 9.20 -34.39
N MET A 48 8.31 7.93 -34.77
CA MET A 48 8.44 6.82 -33.81
C MET A 48 9.70 6.95 -32.97
N THR A 49 10.81 7.34 -33.60
CA THR A 49 12.11 7.52 -32.92
C THR A 49 12.03 8.65 -31.88
N GLU A 50 11.38 9.77 -32.23
CA GLU A 50 11.12 10.86 -31.29
C GLU A 50 10.23 10.40 -30.12
N CYS A 51 9.13 9.70 -30.41
CA CYS A 51 8.23 9.17 -29.38
C CYS A 51 8.94 8.23 -28.41
N ILE A 52 9.77 7.31 -28.91
CA ILE A 52 10.55 6.37 -28.08
C ILE A 52 11.53 7.13 -27.19
N THR A 53 12.18 8.16 -27.73
CA THR A 53 13.13 8.99 -26.97
C THR A 53 12.42 9.72 -25.84
N ASN A 54 11.31 10.40 -26.14
CA ASN A 54 10.49 11.08 -25.15
C ASN A 54 9.95 10.11 -24.07
N SER A 55 9.49 8.93 -24.48
CA SER A 55 9.00 7.89 -23.56
C SER A 55 10.09 7.39 -22.61
N ARG A 56 11.31 7.21 -23.10
CA ARG A 56 12.46 6.84 -22.27
C ARG A 56 12.77 7.92 -21.24
N ASP A 57 12.78 9.18 -21.64
CA ASP A 57 13.04 10.31 -20.73
C ASP A 57 11.99 10.39 -19.63
N ILE A 58 10.70 10.29 -20.00
CA ILE A 58 9.59 10.26 -19.03
C ILE A 58 9.74 9.08 -18.06
N SER A 59 10.00 7.89 -18.58
CA SER A 59 10.16 6.68 -17.76
C SER A 59 11.31 6.82 -16.77
N SER A 60 12.45 7.37 -17.21
CA SER A 60 13.60 7.63 -16.33
C SER A 60 13.27 8.60 -15.19
N ARG A 61 12.48 9.64 -15.49
CA ARG A 61 12.04 10.63 -14.51
C ARG A 61 11.07 10.05 -13.50
N ILE A 62 10.18 9.15 -13.93
CA ILE A 62 9.26 8.41 -13.05
C ILE A 62 10.06 7.52 -12.09
N VAL A 63 11.03 6.75 -12.59
CA VAL A 63 11.88 5.90 -11.73
C VAL A 63 12.62 6.74 -10.70
N SER A 64 13.25 7.83 -11.13
CA SER A 64 13.95 8.75 -10.21
C SER A 64 13.02 9.33 -9.13
N LYS A 65 11.79 9.72 -9.49
CA LYS A 65 10.80 10.19 -8.51
C LYS A 65 10.31 9.10 -7.57
N TYR A 66 10.24 7.86 -8.04
CA TYR A 66 9.91 6.72 -7.19
C TYR A 66 11.01 6.46 -6.16
N ASP A 67 12.28 6.49 -6.55
CA ASP A 67 13.42 6.34 -5.65
C ASP A 67 13.51 7.48 -4.62
N GLU A 68 13.27 8.72 -5.06
CA GLU A 68 13.17 9.89 -4.17
C GLU A 68 12.02 9.70 -3.17
N SER A 69 10.85 9.24 -3.63
CA SER A 69 9.69 9.00 -2.77
C SER A 69 9.96 7.90 -1.74
N ALA A 70 10.61 6.81 -2.13
CA ALA A 70 11.02 5.74 -1.22
C ALA A 70 11.98 6.26 -0.14
N THR A 71 12.94 7.10 -0.53
CA THR A 71 13.88 7.74 0.40
C THR A 71 13.17 8.70 1.36
N ASN A 72 12.23 9.50 0.85
CA ASN A 72 11.43 10.42 1.66
C ASN A 72 10.55 9.66 2.66
N ILE A 73 9.92 8.55 2.26
CA ILE A 73 9.13 7.69 3.14
C ILE A 73 10.01 7.16 4.28
N ASN A 74 11.17 6.57 3.96
CA ASN A 74 12.09 6.08 4.99
C ASN A 74 12.52 7.20 5.96
N THR A 75 12.73 8.41 5.45
CA THR A 75 13.09 9.58 6.27
C THR A 75 11.93 9.98 7.20
N MET A 76 10.70 9.99 6.68
CA MET A 76 9.51 10.26 7.49
C MET A 76 9.28 9.18 8.55
N GLU A 77 9.45 7.89 8.21
CA GLU A 77 9.34 6.79 9.17
C GLU A 77 10.36 6.94 10.30
N ASN A 78 11.62 7.21 9.97
CA ASN A 78 12.67 7.44 10.97
C ASN A 78 12.36 8.66 11.86
N THR A 79 11.83 9.73 11.27
CA THR A 79 11.45 10.94 12.03
C THR A 79 10.27 10.66 12.95
N ILE A 80 9.24 9.96 12.47
CA ILE A 80 8.09 9.55 13.29
C ILE A 80 8.56 8.63 14.41
N GLN A 81 9.45 7.68 14.12
CA GLN A 81 10.02 6.80 15.14
C GLN A 81 10.81 7.60 16.19
N ALA A 82 11.63 8.56 15.77
CA ALA A 82 12.35 9.44 16.69
C ALA A 82 11.39 10.26 17.57
N LEU A 83 10.34 10.85 16.98
CA LEU A 83 9.31 11.58 17.71
C LEU A 83 8.52 10.69 18.68
N MET A 84 8.24 9.44 18.29
CA MET A 84 7.62 8.44 19.17
C MET A 84 8.53 8.08 20.36
N CYS A 85 9.85 8.04 20.16
CA CYS A 85 10.81 7.83 21.23
C CYS A 85 10.97 9.06 22.14
N GLU A 86 11.04 10.27 21.57
CA GLU A 86 11.28 11.54 22.29
C GLU A 86 10.05 12.02 23.09
N LEU A 87 8.83 11.83 22.57
CA LEU A 87 7.60 12.19 23.28
C LEU A 87 7.23 11.18 24.38
N GLY A 88 8.01 10.12 24.53
CA GLY A 88 7.66 8.99 25.37
C GLY A 88 6.53 8.19 24.76
N VAL A 89 6.62 6.90 24.97
CA VAL A 89 5.62 5.92 24.60
C VAL A 89 4.23 6.38 25.11
N GLY A 90 3.35 6.83 24.21
CA GLY A 90 2.01 7.36 24.55
C GLY A 90 1.91 8.85 24.90
N GLY A 91 2.78 9.74 24.41
CA GLY A 91 2.83 11.18 24.78
C GLY A 91 1.51 11.99 24.82
N PHE A 92 0.44 11.53 24.15
CA PHE A 92 -0.93 12.07 24.31
C PHE A 92 -2.01 10.99 24.51
N MET A 93 -1.60 9.72 24.57
CA MET A 93 -2.48 8.57 24.65
C MET A 93 -2.34 7.95 26.05
N GLY A 94 -3.45 7.63 26.70
CA GLY A 94 -3.41 7.30 28.11
C GLY A 94 -4.69 6.71 28.66
N ILE A 95 -4.83 6.81 29.98
CA ILE A 95 -6.02 6.32 30.68
C ILE A 95 -7.26 7.14 30.30
N GLU A 96 -7.05 8.39 29.85
CA GLU A 96 -8.07 9.31 29.36
C GLU A 96 -8.81 8.83 28.10
N ASP A 97 -8.20 7.95 27.29
CA ASP A 97 -8.82 7.41 26.07
C ASP A 97 -9.76 6.23 26.35
N ILE A 98 -9.72 5.72 27.58
CA ILE A 98 -10.42 4.51 27.98
C ILE A 98 -11.91 4.79 28.17
N LYS A 99 -12.75 3.87 27.67
CA LYS A 99 -14.20 3.93 27.86
C LYS A 99 -14.72 2.64 28.46
N THR A 100 -15.80 2.76 29.23
CA THR A 100 -16.57 1.61 29.70
C THR A 100 -16.98 0.71 28.55
N GLY A 101 -16.87 -0.60 28.73
CA GLY A 101 -17.18 -1.63 27.74
C GLY A 101 -16.03 -2.03 26.82
N MET A 102 -14.90 -1.31 26.84
CA MET A 102 -13.70 -1.72 26.09
C MET A 102 -13.17 -3.07 26.58
N LYS A 103 -12.65 -3.87 25.65
CA LYS A 103 -12.02 -5.16 25.97
C LYS A 103 -10.66 -4.94 26.59
N ALA A 104 -10.39 -5.70 27.65
CA ALA A 104 -9.22 -5.55 28.47
C ALA A 104 -8.71 -6.93 28.90
N SER A 105 -7.41 -7.04 29.14
CA SER A 105 -6.76 -8.25 29.63
C SER A 105 -5.66 -7.90 30.60
N ALA A 106 -5.60 -8.61 31.73
CA ALA A 106 -4.52 -8.50 32.71
C ALA A 106 -3.69 -9.78 32.70
N ILE A 107 -2.41 -9.66 32.37
CA ILE A 107 -1.46 -10.77 32.37
C ILE A 107 -0.71 -10.75 33.69
N LEU A 108 -1.06 -11.65 34.62
CA LEU A 108 -0.37 -11.77 35.90
C LEU A 108 1.01 -12.40 35.70
N LYS A 109 2.05 -11.78 36.26
CA LYS A 109 3.42 -12.34 36.26
C LYS A 109 3.52 -13.39 37.36
N GLY A 110 3.58 -14.67 36.97
CA GLY A 110 3.71 -15.77 37.92
C GLY A 110 5.10 -15.86 38.55
N THR A 111 5.19 -16.42 39.76
CA THR A 111 6.48 -16.60 40.48
C THR A 111 7.39 -17.66 39.85
N HIS A 112 6.86 -18.49 38.95
CA HIS A 112 7.59 -19.55 38.24
C HIS A 112 7.63 -19.37 36.72
N GLY A 113 7.34 -18.17 36.21
CA GLY A 113 7.40 -17.85 34.78
C GLY A 113 6.16 -18.24 33.97
N GLU A 114 5.15 -18.85 34.58
CA GLU A 114 3.84 -19.04 33.94
C GLU A 114 3.02 -17.76 34.08
N ASN A 115 2.82 -17.07 32.96
CA ASN A 115 1.94 -15.91 32.88
C ASN A 115 0.50 -16.37 32.69
N VAL A 116 -0.41 -15.90 33.54
CA VAL A 116 -1.84 -16.23 33.44
C VAL A 116 -2.60 -14.99 32.99
N GLU A 117 -3.32 -15.14 31.88
CA GLU A 117 -4.08 -14.06 31.27
C GLU A 117 -5.55 -14.07 31.69
N TYR A 118 -6.02 -12.93 32.20
CA TYR A 118 -7.39 -12.71 32.64
C TYR A 118 -8.08 -11.70 31.72
N HIS A 119 -8.96 -12.21 30.88
CA HIS A 119 -9.77 -11.40 29.97
C HIS A 119 -10.97 -10.77 30.69
N GLY A 120 -11.37 -9.60 30.23
CA GLY A 120 -12.51 -8.88 30.78
C GLY A 120 -12.90 -7.65 29.99
N THR A 121 -13.74 -6.83 30.62
CA THR A 121 -14.19 -5.54 30.08
C THR A 121 -14.01 -4.43 31.10
N ILE A 122 -13.83 -3.22 30.61
CA ILE A 122 -13.66 -2.05 31.48
C ILE A 122 -15.01 -1.62 32.02
N LYS A 123 -15.16 -1.59 33.35
CA LYS A 123 -16.34 -1.05 34.03
C LYS A 123 -16.24 0.46 34.17
N THR A 124 -15.14 0.94 34.75
CA THR A 124 -14.89 2.36 35.00
C THR A 124 -13.38 2.61 35.03
N HIS A 125 -12.99 3.88 34.93
CA HIS A 125 -11.61 4.31 35.15
C HIS A 125 -11.61 5.65 35.90
N ASN A 126 -10.48 5.97 36.50
CA ASN A 126 -10.12 7.29 37.02
C ASN A 126 -8.66 7.57 36.65
N ASP A 127 -8.09 8.68 37.12
CA ASP A 127 -6.76 9.18 36.70
C ASP A 127 -5.62 8.17 36.81
N ASN A 128 -5.72 7.18 37.72
CA ASN A 128 -4.64 6.24 37.99
C ASN A 128 -5.11 4.80 38.16
N SER A 129 -6.38 4.49 37.88
CA SER A 129 -6.89 3.13 38.01
C SER A 129 -7.99 2.78 37.03
N ILE A 130 -8.01 1.51 36.63
CA ILE A 130 -9.02 0.90 35.78
C ILE A 130 -9.71 -0.19 36.57
N THR A 131 -11.03 -0.14 36.62
CA THR A 131 -11.85 -1.22 37.18
C THR A 131 -12.29 -2.14 36.05
N LEU A 132 -11.96 -3.42 36.17
CA LEU A 132 -12.28 -4.47 35.22
C LEU A 132 -13.39 -5.36 35.77
N GLU A 133 -14.26 -5.81 34.89
CA GLU A 133 -15.04 -7.03 35.10
C GLU A 133 -14.38 -8.17 34.32
N LEU A 134 -13.79 -9.11 35.05
CA LEU A 134 -13.04 -10.25 34.51
C LEU A 134 -13.96 -11.46 34.33
N GLU A 135 -13.69 -12.24 33.30
CA GLU A 135 -14.42 -13.49 33.01
C GLU A 135 -14.14 -14.58 34.06
N LYS A 136 -12.99 -14.49 34.75
CA LYS A 136 -12.53 -15.43 35.77
C LYS A 136 -12.16 -14.67 37.05
N ALA A 137 -12.45 -15.28 38.19
CA ALA A 137 -12.07 -14.73 39.48
C ALA A 137 -10.55 -14.64 39.63
N LEU A 138 -10.07 -13.52 40.19
CA LEU A 138 -8.65 -13.35 40.52
C LEU A 138 -8.22 -14.30 41.64
N PRO A 139 -6.93 -14.65 41.72
CA PRO A 139 -6.39 -15.42 42.84
C PRO A 139 -6.68 -14.73 44.18
N ALA A 140 -7.03 -15.51 45.19
CA ALA A 140 -7.29 -15.02 46.54
C ALA A 140 -5.98 -14.65 47.25
N VAL A 141 -5.43 -13.48 46.94
CA VAL A 141 -4.23 -12.93 47.57
C VAL A 141 -4.53 -11.62 48.28
N ASN A 142 -3.82 -11.36 49.38
CA ASN A 142 -4.06 -10.20 50.23
C ASN A 142 -3.41 -8.91 49.72
N SER A 143 -2.49 -9.01 48.76
CA SER A 143 -1.72 -7.92 48.17
C SER A 143 -2.03 -7.77 46.68
N ALA A 144 -1.78 -6.58 46.12
CA ALA A 144 -1.83 -6.38 44.68
C ALA A 144 -0.75 -7.24 43.98
N ILE A 145 -1.09 -7.78 42.81
CA ILE A 145 -0.22 -8.61 41.98
C ILE A 145 0.30 -7.75 40.83
N GLU A 146 1.57 -7.89 40.50
CA GLU A 146 2.14 -7.25 39.32
C GLU A 146 1.60 -7.90 38.03
N CYS A 147 1.19 -7.07 37.08
CA CYS A 147 0.61 -7.51 35.83
C CYS A 147 0.95 -6.57 34.68
N ASP A 148 0.93 -7.12 33.48
CA ASP A 148 0.86 -6.31 32.27
C ASP A 148 -0.61 -6.11 31.90
N MET A 149 -1.00 -4.85 31.64
CA MET A 149 -2.39 -4.48 31.36
C MET A 149 -2.53 -4.14 29.87
N LEU A 150 -3.40 -4.88 29.18
CA LEU A 150 -3.69 -4.71 27.76
C LEU A 150 -5.13 -4.20 27.56
N VAL A 151 -5.30 -3.03 26.96
CA VAL A 151 -6.62 -2.47 26.64
C VAL A 151 -6.73 -2.28 25.12
N THR A 152 -7.80 -2.78 24.52
CA THR A 152 -8.07 -2.53 23.10
C THR A 152 -8.86 -1.23 22.96
N VAL A 153 -8.18 -0.18 22.51
CA VAL A 153 -8.78 1.13 22.21
C VAL A 153 -8.95 1.20 20.69
N GLU A 154 -10.20 1.08 20.26
CA GLU A 154 -10.59 0.98 18.84
C GLU A 154 -9.83 -0.16 18.11
N ASN A 155 -8.74 0.18 17.44
CA ASN A 155 -7.95 -0.74 16.63
C ASN A 155 -6.47 -0.83 17.08
N VAL A 156 -6.15 -0.29 18.25
CA VAL A 156 -4.79 -0.27 18.81
C VAL A 156 -4.81 -0.87 20.21
N ILE A 157 -3.74 -1.57 20.59
CA ILE A 157 -3.60 -2.12 21.94
C ILE A 157 -2.74 -1.18 22.76
N TYR A 158 -3.27 -0.75 23.90
CA TYR A 158 -2.55 -0.01 24.91
C TYR A 158 -2.00 -1.02 25.91
N HIS A 159 -0.72 -0.94 26.19
CA HIS A 159 0.02 -1.90 27.00
C HIS A 159 0.74 -1.19 28.13
N TRP A 160 0.27 -1.34 29.36
CA TRP A 160 1.00 -0.89 30.53
C TRP A 160 1.79 -2.06 31.12
N GLU A 161 3.12 -1.92 31.11
CA GLU A 161 4.00 -2.84 31.82
C GLU A 161 4.00 -2.52 33.32
N ASN A 162 4.10 -3.56 34.14
CA ASN A 162 4.31 -3.46 35.60
C ASN A 162 3.18 -2.69 36.33
N ALA A 163 1.95 -2.78 35.79
CA ALA A 163 0.75 -2.36 36.52
C ALA A 163 0.50 -3.28 37.72
N LYS A 164 -0.42 -2.90 38.60
CA LYS A 164 -0.76 -3.72 39.78
C LYS A 164 -2.26 -3.94 39.86
N ILE A 165 -2.68 -5.20 39.91
CA ILE A 165 -4.09 -5.57 40.01
C ILE A 165 -4.42 -6.17 41.38
N ALA A 166 -5.55 -5.77 41.95
CA ALA A 166 -6.11 -6.35 43.16
C ALA A 166 -7.60 -6.65 42.97
N ALA A 167 -8.10 -7.73 43.57
CA ALA A 167 -9.53 -7.98 43.60
C ALA A 167 -10.25 -6.92 44.45
N ASP A 168 -11.39 -6.43 43.99
CA ASP A 168 -12.23 -5.52 44.77
C ASP A 168 -12.94 -6.31 45.89
N LYS A 169 -12.40 -6.18 47.11
CA LYS A 169 -12.91 -6.85 48.31
C LYS A 169 -14.35 -6.46 48.67
N LYS A 170 -14.88 -5.36 48.12
CA LYS A 170 -16.24 -4.87 48.40
C LYS A 170 -17.26 -5.29 47.34
N ALA A 171 -16.82 -5.73 46.16
CA ALA A 171 -17.70 -6.07 45.04
C ALA A 171 -17.76 -7.59 44.81
N SER A 172 -16.89 -8.12 43.95
CA SER A 172 -16.85 -9.52 43.54
C SER A 172 -15.40 -9.93 43.28
N ALA A 173 -15.09 -11.23 43.41
CA ALA A 173 -13.78 -11.77 43.05
C ALA A 173 -13.47 -11.67 41.53
N THR A 174 -14.48 -11.40 40.69
CA THR A 174 -14.36 -11.10 39.26
C THR A 174 -14.11 -9.61 38.98
N THR A 175 -14.26 -8.73 39.97
CA THR A 175 -13.98 -7.31 39.82
C THR A 175 -12.54 -7.04 40.23
N GLY A 176 -11.72 -6.58 39.28
CA GLY A 176 -10.31 -6.26 39.49
C GLY A 176 -10.07 -4.76 39.39
N ILE A 177 -9.27 -4.21 40.29
CA ILE A 177 -8.81 -2.81 40.25
C ILE A 177 -7.35 -2.81 39.87
N VAL A 178 -7.05 -2.28 38.69
CA VAL A 178 -5.69 -2.13 38.15
C VAL A 178 -5.22 -0.72 38.46
N THR A 179 -4.09 -0.58 39.16
CA THR A 179 -3.42 0.70 39.40
C THR A 179 -2.32 0.90 38.36
N ILE A 180 -2.31 2.09 37.74
CA ILE A 180 -1.42 2.47 36.67
C ILE A 180 -0.63 3.72 37.08
N THR A 181 0.68 3.67 36.89
CA THR A 181 1.62 4.76 37.24
C THR A 181 2.42 5.28 36.05
N THR A 182 2.25 4.67 34.88
CA THR A 182 3.01 4.95 33.66
C THR A 182 2.06 5.22 32.49
N ARG A 183 2.61 5.76 31.40
CA ARG A 183 1.90 5.88 30.13
C ARG A 183 1.88 4.52 29.40
N PRO A 184 0.85 4.22 28.61
CA PRO A 184 0.76 2.97 27.87
C PRO A 184 1.75 2.93 26.70
N GLN A 185 2.26 1.73 26.44
CA GLN A 185 2.80 1.38 25.15
C GLN A 185 1.73 1.13 24.11
N ILE A 186 1.91 1.80 22.97
CA ILE A 186 0.98 1.71 21.86
C ILE A 186 1.47 0.59 20.94
N LEU A 187 0.87 -0.58 21.11
CA LEU A 187 1.14 -1.76 20.29
C LEU A 187 0.22 -1.74 19.06
N ASN A 188 0.75 -1.24 17.95
CA ASN A 188 0.04 -1.23 16.68
C ASN A 188 0.12 -2.63 16.02
N ARG A 189 -1.01 -3.32 15.86
CA ARG A 189 -1.04 -4.66 15.25
C ARG A 189 -0.90 -4.64 13.73
N ARG A 190 -0.88 -3.47 13.09
CA ARG A 190 -0.98 -3.34 11.63
C ARG A 190 0.20 -2.57 11.05
N LYS A 191 0.91 -3.23 10.13
CA LYS A 191 1.87 -2.57 9.24
C LYS A 191 1.20 -1.74 8.14
N TYR A 192 -0.05 -2.07 7.78
CA TYR A 192 -0.80 -1.41 6.70
C TYR A 192 -2.24 -1.06 7.13
N PRO A 193 -2.77 0.10 6.70
CA PRO A 193 -4.20 0.43 6.83
C PRO A 193 -5.07 -0.64 6.16
N ARG A 194 -6.21 -0.98 6.78
CA ARG A 194 -7.22 -1.84 6.15
C ARG A 194 -8.36 -0.95 5.66
N ILE A 195 -8.69 -1.08 4.37
CA ILE A 195 -9.89 -0.46 3.80
C ILE A 195 -11.08 -1.33 4.21
N ASP A 196 -12.07 -0.73 4.85
CA ASP A 196 -13.35 -1.39 5.12
C ASP A 196 -14.11 -1.50 3.81
N ILE A 197 -14.27 -2.71 3.28
CA ILE A 197 -15.09 -2.95 2.10
C ILE A 197 -16.51 -3.19 2.60
N SER A 198 -17.30 -2.11 2.70
CA SER A 198 -18.75 -2.24 2.74
C SER A 198 -19.21 -2.69 1.35
N SER A 199 -19.30 -4.00 1.14
CA SER A 199 -19.83 -4.58 -0.09
C SER A 199 -21.31 -4.22 -0.21
N THR A 200 -21.63 -3.14 -0.92
CA THR A 200 -22.92 -2.97 -1.58
C THR A 200 -22.71 -3.37 -3.03
N PHE A 201 -23.01 -4.64 -3.33
CA PHE A 201 -23.33 -5.08 -4.69
C PHE A 201 -24.85 -5.11 -4.82
#